data_AF-A0A8X6SBH0-F1
#
_entry.id   AF-A0A8X6SBH0-F1
#
_cell.length_a   1.000
_cell.length_b   1.000
_cell.length_c   1.000
_cell.angle_alpha   90.00
_cell.angle_beta   90.00
_cell.angle_gamma   90.00
#
_symmetry.space_group_name_H-M   'P 1'
#
loop_
_entity.id
_entity.type
_entity.pdbx_description
1 polymer ?
#
loop_
_entity_poly.entity_id
_entity_poly.type
_entity_poly.pdbx_seq_one_letter_code
_entity_poly.pdbx_strand_id
1 'polypeptide(L)'
;MASSTKEKVQDSKYSREFQTWWAEKYGMINKGDKAVCVSCSGTVVCRTYISSVKRHFETNHKSFCEKSEPEQKELIASAIKDRNKQSTSMFKHVSKNCLTSAASYSAANAIARHGKPFQEGEFLKEAWLACAPSLFDDFDNKDKIIQRIKDVPLSRNTMKDRILKLAENVTDQQKNDINSAPFISLCLDESIDITKSARLAVLLDIV
;
A
#
# COMPACT_ATOMS: atom_id res chain seq x y z
N MET A 1 17.94 19.33 46.67
CA MET A 1 16.64 19.65 46.05
C MET A 1 16.17 18.42 45.30
N ALA A 2 15.17 17.72 45.86
CA ALA A 2 14.58 16.54 45.22
C ALA A 2 13.75 17.00 44.02
N SER A 3 14.13 16.56 42.82
CA SER A 3 13.34 16.79 41.61
C SER A 3 12.33 15.65 41.50
N SER A 4 11.11 15.89 41.98
CA SER A 4 10.02 14.93 41.90
C SER A 4 9.58 14.72 40.46
N THR A 5 9.75 13.49 40.00
CA THR A 5 9.19 12.90 38.78
C THR A 5 7.68 13.22 38.68
N LYS A 6 7.25 13.91 37.62
CA LYS A 6 5.84 13.87 37.20
C LYS A 6 5.67 12.71 36.25
N GLU A 7 5.37 11.55 36.82
CA GLU A 7 4.74 10.44 36.10
C GLU A 7 3.52 10.95 35.34
N LYS A 8 3.50 10.71 34.02
CA LYS A 8 2.27 10.79 33.25
C LYS A 8 1.41 9.61 33.69
N VAL A 9 0.48 9.88 34.60
CA VAL A 9 -0.61 8.97 34.93
C VAL A 9 -1.34 8.63 33.63
N GLN A 10 -1.08 7.42 33.13
CA GLN A 10 -1.86 6.77 32.09
C GLN A 10 -3.16 6.35 32.76
N ASP A 11 -4.14 7.26 32.77
CA ASP A 11 -5.47 6.99 33.30
C ASP A 11 -6.19 6.06 32.31
N SER A 12 -6.02 4.77 32.54
CA SER A 12 -6.38 3.63 31.69
C SER A 12 -7.86 3.25 31.77
N LYS A 13 -8.78 4.20 32.00
CA LYS A 13 -10.19 3.89 32.28
C LYS A 13 -11.23 4.33 31.25
N TYR A 14 -10.85 4.95 30.13
CA TYR A 14 -11.81 5.30 29.07
C TYR A 14 -11.19 5.31 27.66
N SER A 15 -10.78 4.14 27.16
CA SER A 15 -10.73 3.95 25.69
C SER A 15 -12.17 3.99 25.18
N ARG A 16 -12.66 5.18 24.80
CA ARG A 16 -14.03 5.36 24.28
C ARG A 16 -14.01 5.21 22.77
N GLU A 17 -14.55 4.09 22.30
CA GLU A 17 -14.58 3.67 20.91
C GLU A 17 -15.43 4.60 20.01
N PHE A 18 -15.17 4.52 18.70
CA PHE A 18 -15.93 5.22 17.67
C PHE A 18 -17.43 4.93 17.74
N GLN A 19 -18.22 6.00 17.80
CA GLN A 19 -19.68 5.89 17.89
C GLN A 19 -20.30 6.00 16.50
N THR A 20 -21.10 5.01 16.12
CA THR A 20 -21.74 4.91 14.80
C THR A 20 -22.69 6.06 14.50
N TRP A 21 -23.41 6.57 15.52
CA TRP A 21 -24.36 7.69 15.37
C TRP A 21 -23.68 9.01 14.95
N TRP A 22 -22.36 9.13 15.07
CA TRP A 22 -21.60 10.27 14.55
C TRP A 22 -21.61 10.36 13.03
N ALA A 23 -21.73 9.23 12.35
CA ALA A 23 -21.86 9.19 10.90
C ALA A 23 -23.15 9.89 10.46
N GLU A 24 -24.26 9.59 11.14
CA GLU A 24 -25.58 10.14 10.80
C GLU A 24 -25.71 11.62 11.18
N LYS A 25 -25.20 12.01 12.36
CA LYS A 25 -25.41 13.37 12.89
C LYS A 25 -24.37 14.38 12.41
N TYR A 26 -23.13 13.95 12.17
CA TYR A 26 -22.01 14.84 11.89
C TYR A 26 -21.20 14.44 10.64
N GLY A 27 -21.57 13.36 9.95
CA GLY A 27 -20.82 12.88 8.79
C GLY A 27 -19.41 12.42 9.13
N MET A 28 -19.21 11.78 10.29
CA MET A 28 -17.91 11.21 10.65
C MET A 28 -17.83 9.74 10.28
N ILE A 29 -16.69 9.32 9.72
CA ILE A 29 -16.37 7.90 9.48
C ILE A 29 -15.10 7.50 10.22
N ASN A 30 -15.01 6.23 10.61
CA ASN A 30 -13.80 5.70 11.21
C ASN A 30 -12.79 5.24 10.14
N LYS A 31 -11.53 5.66 10.27
CA LYS A 31 -10.38 5.13 9.50
C LYS A 31 -9.23 4.79 10.46
N GLY A 32 -9.18 3.55 10.92
CA GLY A 32 -8.23 3.10 11.95
C GLY A 32 -8.58 3.70 13.32
N ASP A 33 -7.65 4.45 13.91
CA ASP A 33 -7.85 5.16 15.19
C ASP A 33 -8.29 6.62 15.03
N LYS A 34 -8.76 7.00 13.84
CA LYS A 34 -9.04 8.40 13.49
C LYS A 34 -10.46 8.57 12.96
N ALA A 35 -11.17 9.56 13.52
CA ALA A 35 -12.43 10.04 12.96
C ALA A 35 -12.15 11.03 11.82
N VAL A 36 -12.74 10.77 10.65
CA VAL A 36 -12.56 11.59 9.44
C VAL A 36 -13.91 12.12 8.98
N CYS A 37 -13.99 13.44 8.78
CA CYS A 37 -15.20 14.08 8.23
C CYS A 37 -15.35 13.73 6.75
N VAL A 38 -16.55 13.30 6.33
CA VAL A 38 -16.83 12.95 4.93
C VAL A 38 -16.89 14.18 4.02
N SER A 39 -17.30 15.34 4.55
CA SER A 39 -17.52 16.56 3.77
C SER A 39 -16.21 17.29 3.42
N CYS A 40 -15.26 17.37 4.35
CA CYS A 40 -13.97 18.07 4.11
C CYS A 40 -12.73 17.16 4.20
N SER A 41 -12.90 15.86 4.45
CA SER A 41 -11.78 14.92 4.69
C SER A 41 -10.85 15.30 5.86
N GLY A 42 -11.24 16.25 6.71
CA GLY A 42 -10.49 16.64 7.90
C GLY A 42 -10.46 15.52 8.94
N THR A 43 -9.30 15.31 9.55
CA THR A 43 -9.12 14.32 10.63
C THR A 43 -9.31 14.98 11.98
N VAL A 44 -10.18 14.42 12.82
CA VAL A 44 -10.41 14.88 14.19
C VAL A 44 -9.66 13.95 15.14
N VAL A 45 -8.62 14.48 15.79
CA VAL A 45 -7.84 13.74 16.80
C VAL A 45 -8.71 13.56 18.04
N CYS A 46 -8.95 12.29 18.36
CA CYS A 46 -10.00 11.88 19.26
C CYS A 46 -9.55 11.85 20.73
N ARG A 47 -9.08 12.98 21.26
CA ARG A 47 -8.72 13.10 22.69
C ARG A 47 -9.94 13.34 23.60
N THR A 48 -11.04 13.91 23.09
CA THR A 48 -12.30 14.21 23.82
C THR A 48 -13.57 13.96 22.96
N TYR A 49 -13.46 12.97 22.07
CA TYR A 49 -14.49 12.32 21.23
C TYR A 49 -15.68 13.22 20.75
N ILE A 50 -16.73 13.49 21.53
CA ILE A 50 -17.95 14.21 21.05
C ILE A 50 -17.77 15.71 20.86
N SER A 51 -17.07 16.40 21.77
CA SER A 51 -16.95 17.87 21.72
C SER A 51 -16.08 18.30 20.55
N SER A 52 -15.05 17.52 20.23
CA SER A 52 -14.18 17.75 19.09
C SER A 52 -14.88 17.51 17.75
N VAL A 53 -15.69 16.46 17.66
CA VAL A 53 -16.50 16.15 16.47
C VAL A 53 -17.57 17.22 16.25
N LYS A 54 -18.33 17.56 17.30
CA LYS A 54 -19.35 18.60 17.26
C LYS A 54 -18.76 19.96 16.89
N ARG A 55 -17.68 20.37 17.57
CA ARG A 55 -16.97 21.62 17.27
C ARG A 55 -16.47 21.63 15.83
N HIS A 56 -15.86 20.55 15.34
CA HIS A 56 -15.43 20.47 13.95
C HIS A 56 -16.60 20.71 13.00
N PHE A 57 -17.74 20.06 13.25
CA PHE A 57 -18.94 20.20 12.44
C PHE A 57 -19.44 21.64 12.43
N GLU A 58 -19.61 22.24 13.60
CA GLU A 58 -20.14 23.59 13.76
C GLU A 58 -19.20 24.68 13.23
N THR A 59 -17.88 24.51 13.35
CA THR A 59 -16.93 25.54 12.91
C THR A 59 -16.63 25.49 11.43
N ASN A 60 -16.51 24.28 10.85
CA ASN A 60 -16.08 24.10 9.46
C ASN A 60 -17.25 23.93 8.48
N HIS A 61 -18.44 23.55 8.97
CA HIS A 61 -19.63 23.30 8.17
C HIS A 61 -20.81 24.15 8.65
N LYS A 62 -20.58 25.45 8.87
CA LYS A 62 -21.62 26.41 9.29
C LYS A 62 -22.85 26.40 8.38
N SER A 63 -22.63 26.28 7.07
CA SER A 63 -23.68 26.16 6.05
C SER A 63 -24.57 24.92 6.20
N PHE A 64 -24.14 23.90 6.94
CA PHE A 64 -24.96 22.74 7.29
C PHE A 64 -25.77 23.00 8.56
N CYS A 65 -25.25 23.83 9.47
CA CYS A 65 -25.90 24.19 10.73
C CYS A 65 -27.03 25.22 10.55
N GLU A 66 -27.00 25.98 9.45
CA GLU A 66 -28.03 26.95 9.07
C GLU A 66 -29.26 26.28 8.43
N LYS A 67 -29.20 24.98 8.13
CA LYS A 67 -30.27 24.23 7.47
C LYS A 67 -31.15 23.49 8.46
N SER A 68 -32.33 23.09 8.00
CA SER A 68 -33.23 22.27 8.80
C SER A 68 -32.63 20.87 9.07
N GLU A 69 -32.98 20.24 10.20
CA GLU A 69 -32.52 18.88 10.53
C GLU A 69 -32.74 17.84 9.40
N PRO A 70 -33.88 17.81 8.67
CA PRO A 70 -34.05 16.85 7.57
C PRO A 70 -33.09 17.11 6.40
N GLU A 71 -32.90 18.37 6.01
CA GLU A 71 -31.97 18.73 4.92
C GLU A 71 -30.51 18.43 5.30
N GLN A 72 -30.14 18.66 6.56
CA GLN A 72 -28.81 18.34 7.06
C GLN A 72 -28.53 16.83 6.97
N LYS A 73 -29.48 15.99 7.38
CA LYS A 73 -29.36 14.53 7.30
C LYS A 73 -29.23 14.07 5.86
N GLU A 74 -29.98 14.66 4.93
CA GLU A 74 -29.91 14.31 3.51
C GLU A 74 -28.55 14.65 2.88
N LEU A 75 -28.00 15.82 3.21
CA LEU A 75 -26.67 16.24 2.74
C LEU A 75 -25.53 15.38 3.30
N ILE A 76 -25.64 14.98 4.56
CA ILE A 76 -24.67 14.05 5.16
C ILE A 76 -24.79 12.67 4.50
N ALA A 77 -26.00 12.19 4.27
CA ALA A 77 -26.25 10.90 3.62
C ALA A 77 -25.74 10.88 2.16
N SER A 78 -25.91 11.97 1.41
CA SER A 78 -25.37 12.09 0.05
C SER A 78 -23.85 12.12 0.04
N ALA A 79 -23.21 12.89 0.94
CA ALA A 79 -21.76 12.94 1.08
C ALA A 79 -21.14 11.59 1.45
N ILE A 80 -21.81 10.81 2.33
CA ILE A 80 -21.40 9.44 2.66
C ILE A 80 -21.51 8.53 1.41
N LYS A 81 -22.63 8.60 0.68
CA LYS A 81 -22.83 7.80 -0.54
C LYS A 81 -21.78 8.10 -1.59
N ASP A 82 -21.47 9.36 -1.84
CA ASP A 82 -20.49 9.76 -2.86
C ASP A 82 -19.06 9.36 -2.47
N ARG A 83 -18.71 9.50 -1.20
CA ARG A 83 -17.43 9.00 -0.68
C ARG A 83 -17.30 7.48 -0.77
N ASN A 84 -18.39 6.75 -0.51
CA ASN A 84 -18.42 5.30 -0.68
C ASN A 84 -18.31 4.89 -2.15
N LYS A 85 -18.95 5.61 -3.08
CA LYS A 85 -18.78 5.40 -4.53
C LYS A 85 -17.34 5.64 -4.97
N GLN A 86 -16.69 6.70 -4.48
CA GLN A 86 -15.29 7.01 -4.77
C GLN A 86 -14.33 5.96 -4.19
N SER A 87 -14.60 5.48 -2.97
CA SER A 87 -13.84 4.41 -2.33
C SER A 87 -13.96 3.10 -3.13
N THR A 88 -15.19 2.68 -3.44
CA THR A 88 -15.47 1.43 -4.17
C THR A 88 -14.94 1.44 -5.60
N SER A 89 -14.92 2.59 -6.29
CA SER A 89 -14.31 2.70 -7.62
C SER A 89 -12.78 2.55 -7.56
N MET A 90 -12.12 3.14 -6.57
CA MET A 90 -10.68 2.94 -6.32
C MET A 90 -10.37 1.47 -5.98
N PHE A 91 -11.15 0.83 -5.11
CA PHE A 91 -10.98 -0.59 -4.79
C PHE A 91 -11.17 -1.50 -6.00
N LYS A 92 -12.13 -1.22 -6.88
CA LYS A 92 -12.32 -1.97 -8.14
C LYS A 92 -11.13 -1.81 -9.09
N HIS A 93 -10.55 -0.61 -9.17
CA HIS A 93 -9.35 -0.36 -9.98
C HIS A 93 -8.12 -1.11 -9.41
N VAL A 94 -7.91 -1.06 -8.09
CA VAL A 94 -6.84 -1.80 -7.41
C VAL A 94 -7.01 -3.32 -7.56
N SER A 95 -8.24 -3.83 -7.42
CA SER A 95 -8.54 -5.27 -7.53
C SER A 95 -8.35 -5.81 -8.95
N LYS A 96 -8.76 -5.04 -9.98
CA LYS A 96 -8.52 -5.40 -11.40
C LYS A 96 -7.03 -5.42 -11.74
N ASN A 97 -6.24 -4.56 -11.09
CA ASN A 97 -4.79 -4.47 -11.25
C ASN A 97 -4.01 -5.55 -10.45
N CYS A 98 -4.65 -6.30 -9.56
CA CYS A 98 -3.95 -7.27 -8.71
C CYS A 98 -3.33 -8.41 -9.52
N LEU A 99 -4.07 -8.97 -10.48
CA LEU A 99 -3.59 -10.11 -11.30
C LEU A 99 -2.52 -9.70 -12.30
N THR A 100 -2.71 -8.58 -13.00
CA THR A 100 -1.71 -8.06 -13.95
C THR A 100 -0.46 -7.60 -13.22
N SER A 101 -0.60 -7.04 -12.01
CA SER A 101 0.52 -6.71 -11.15
C SER A 101 1.26 -7.96 -10.66
N ALA A 102 0.55 -9.02 -10.23
CA ALA A 102 1.21 -10.27 -9.86
C ALA A 102 2.02 -10.86 -11.02
N ALA A 103 1.43 -10.94 -12.22
CA ALA A 103 2.10 -11.44 -13.42
C ALA A 103 3.39 -10.66 -13.76
N SER A 104 3.38 -9.35 -13.59
CA SER A 104 4.56 -8.52 -13.87
C SER A 104 5.64 -8.62 -12.78
N TYR A 105 5.31 -9.02 -11.55
CA TYR A 105 6.33 -9.41 -10.57
C TYR A 105 6.96 -10.76 -10.93
N SER A 106 6.16 -11.71 -11.42
CA SER A 106 6.69 -12.99 -11.93
C SER A 106 7.65 -12.77 -13.10
N ALA A 107 7.29 -11.92 -14.06
CA ALA A 107 8.17 -11.54 -15.17
C ALA A 107 9.45 -10.84 -14.68
N ALA A 108 9.32 -9.87 -13.77
CA ALA A 108 10.47 -9.17 -13.17
C ALA A 108 11.43 -10.14 -12.46
N ASN A 109 10.90 -11.10 -11.70
CA ASN A 109 11.70 -12.13 -11.04
C ASN A 109 12.44 -13.01 -12.05
N ALA A 110 11.77 -13.43 -13.14
CA ALA A 110 12.42 -14.21 -14.20
C ALA A 110 13.58 -13.43 -14.85
N ILE A 111 13.36 -12.16 -15.21
CA ILE A 111 14.40 -11.30 -15.78
C ILE A 111 15.58 -11.15 -14.81
N ALA A 112 15.32 -10.86 -13.53
CA ALA A 112 16.35 -10.70 -12.52
C ALA A 112 17.17 -11.98 -12.30
N ARG A 113 16.50 -13.13 -12.17
CA ARG A 113 17.17 -14.44 -11.97
C ARG A 113 18.08 -14.83 -13.12
N HIS A 114 17.78 -14.39 -14.34
CA HIS A 114 18.60 -14.64 -15.53
C HIS A 114 19.59 -13.50 -15.83
N GLY A 115 19.71 -12.49 -14.97
CA GLY A 115 20.63 -11.36 -15.18
C GLY A 115 20.33 -10.55 -16.42
N LYS A 116 19.07 -10.52 -16.85
CA LYS A 116 18.63 -9.89 -18.10
C LYS A 116 18.37 -8.39 -17.93
N PRO A 117 18.59 -7.55 -18.97
CA PRO A 117 18.29 -6.13 -18.90
C PRO A 117 16.79 -5.84 -18.64
N PHE A 118 16.48 -4.69 -18.05
CA PHE A 118 15.10 -4.30 -17.76
C PHE A 118 14.22 -4.11 -19.02
N GLN A 119 14.86 -3.83 -20.15
CA GLN A 119 14.26 -3.71 -21.48
C GLN A 119 13.58 -5.00 -21.94
N GLU A 120 14.03 -6.14 -21.44
CA GLU A 120 13.49 -7.45 -21.82
C GLU A 120 12.02 -7.60 -21.47
N GLY A 121 11.49 -6.81 -20.51
CA GLY A 121 10.06 -6.78 -20.23
C GLY A 121 9.23 -6.34 -21.44
N GLU A 122 9.68 -5.32 -22.18
CA GLU A 122 8.97 -4.82 -23.37
C GLU A 122 9.08 -5.81 -24.53
N PHE A 123 10.26 -6.38 -24.73
CA PHE A 123 10.48 -7.42 -25.74
C PHE A 123 9.61 -8.66 -25.48
N LEU A 124 9.55 -9.16 -24.25
CA LEU A 124 8.68 -10.28 -23.88
C LEU A 124 7.23 -9.97 -24.22
N LYS A 125 6.76 -8.77 -23.90
CA LYS A 125 5.38 -8.35 -24.18
C LYS A 125 5.09 -8.34 -25.68
N GLU A 126 6.01 -7.80 -26.47
CA GLU A 126 5.92 -7.79 -27.94
C GLU A 126 5.86 -9.21 -28.51
N ALA A 127 6.77 -10.09 -28.09
CA ALA A 127 6.80 -11.48 -28.53
C ALA A 127 5.50 -12.23 -28.21
N TRP A 128 4.98 -12.09 -26.97
CA TRP A 128 3.72 -12.70 -26.58
C TRP A 128 2.54 -12.17 -27.39
N LEU A 129 2.50 -10.86 -27.67
CA LEU A 129 1.44 -10.27 -28.50
C LEU A 129 1.52 -10.66 -29.97
N ALA A 130 2.72 -10.94 -30.49
CA ALA A 130 2.91 -11.45 -31.84
C ALA A 130 2.41 -12.89 -31.99
N CYS A 131 2.63 -13.75 -30.98
CA CYS A 131 2.18 -15.14 -31.00
C CYS A 131 0.70 -15.33 -30.63
N ALA A 132 0.14 -14.45 -29.79
CA ALA A 132 -1.20 -14.62 -29.21
C ALA A 132 -2.33 -14.81 -30.24
N PRO A 133 -2.38 -14.10 -31.38
CA PRO A 133 -3.43 -14.32 -32.39
C PRO A 133 -3.45 -15.74 -32.93
N SER A 134 -2.29 -16.35 -33.14
CA SER A 134 -2.18 -17.73 -33.63
C SER A 134 -2.38 -18.77 -32.53
N LEU A 135 -1.92 -18.48 -31.30
CA LEU A 135 -2.01 -19.41 -30.17
C LEU A 135 -3.42 -19.54 -29.59
N PHE A 136 -4.25 -18.52 -29.72
CA PHE A 136 -5.58 -18.45 -29.10
C PHE A 136 -6.71 -18.29 -30.11
N ASP A 137 -6.49 -18.53 -31.41
CA ASP A 137 -7.50 -18.25 -32.43
C ASP A 137 -8.78 -19.07 -32.26
N ASP A 138 -8.63 -20.30 -31.75
CA ASP A 138 -9.67 -21.29 -31.46
C ASP A 138 -10.39 -21.06 -30.12
N PHE A 139 -10.01 -20.03 -29.35
CA PHE A 139 -10.61 -19.72 -28.06
C PHE A 139 -11.69 -18.64 -28.18
N ASP A 140 -12.89 -18.91 -27.66
CA ASP A 140 -14.01 -17.95 -27.62
C ASP A 140 -13.68 -16.63 -26.89
N ASN A 141 -12.68 -16.62 -26.01
CA ASN A 141 -12.27 -15.48 -25.21
C ASN A 141 -10.94 -14.83 -25.66
N LYS A 142 -10.49 -15.08 -26.89
CA LYS A 142 -9.18 -14.63 -27.40
C LYS A 142 -8.91 -13.13 -27.21
N ASP A 143 -9.89 -12.29 -27.52
CA ASP A 143 -9.75 -10.83 -27.36
C ASP A 143 -9.51 -10.44 -25.90
N LYS A 144 -10.16 -11.14 -24.96
CA LYS A 144 -9.95 -10.91 -23.53
C LYS A 144 -8.56 -11.35 -23.09
N ILE A 145 -8.05 -12.47 -23.61
CA ILE A 145 -6.69 -12.95 -23.31
C ILE A 145 -5.64 -11.97 -23.85
N ILE A 146 -5.76 -11.58 -25.11
CA ILE A 146 -4.86 -10.61 -25.75
C ILE A 146 -4.89 -9.28 -24.98
N GLN A 147 -6.08 -8.80 -24.59
CA GLN A 147 -6.19 -7.58 -23.80
C GLN A 147 -5.52 -7.73 -22.43
N ARG A 148 -5.64 -8.89 -21.77
CA ARG A 148 -4.94 -9.14 -20.49
C ARG A 148 -3.42 -9.08 -20.64
N ILE A 149 -2.86 -9.62 -21.72
CA ILE A 149 -1.42 -9.52 -22.02
C ILE A 149 -1.03 -8.04 -22.23
N LYS A 150 -1.83 -7.27 -22.99
CA LYS A 150 -1.63 -5.82 -23.18
C LYS A 150 -1.69 -5.04 -21.86
N ASP A 151 -2.51 -5.46 -20.91
CA ASP A 151 -2.67 -4.77 -19.64
C ASP A 151 -1.54 -5.09 -18.63
N VAL A 152 -0.68 -6.09 -18.88
CA VAL A 152 0.45 -6.40 -17.98
C VAL A 152 1.52 -5.29 -18.10
N PRO A 153 1.88 -4.60 -17.00
CA PRO A 153 2.85 -3.52 -17.06
C PRO A 153 4.28 -4.09 -17.07
N LEU A 154 4.90 -4.14 -18.24
CA LEU A 154 6.25 -4.67 -18.46
C LEU A 154 7.25 -3.62 -18.99
N SER A 155 6.95 -2.33 -18.87
CA SER A 155 7.86 -1.28 -19.30
C SER A 155 9.18 -1.32 -18.52
N ARG A 156 10.26 -0.80 -19.11
CA ARG A 156 11.58 -0.75 -18.47
C ARG A 156 11.54 -0.21 -17.03
N ASN A 157 10.84 0.91 -16.83
CA ASN A 157 10.72 1.53 -15.49
C ASN A 157 9.95 0.64 -14.53
N THR A 158 8.89 -0.02 -15.01
CA THR A 158 8.12 -0.96 -14.20
C THR A 158 8.96 -2.16 -13.79
N MET A 159 9.75 -2.72 -14.70
CA MET A 159 10.67 -3.83 -14.41
C MET A 159 11.72 -3.41 -13.38
N LYS A 160 12.35 -2.24 -13.56
CA LYS A 160 13.28 -1.67 -12.58
C LYS A 160 12.64 -1.60 -11.19
N ASP A 161 11.49 -0.95 -11.05
CA ASP A 161 10.84 -0.74 -9.75
C ASP A 161 10.47 -2.06 -9.08
N ARG A 162 9.99 -3.04 -9.85
CA ARG A 162 9.62 -4.36 -9.31
C ARG A 162 10.83 -5.17 -8.88
N ILE A 163 11.91 -5.15 -9.66
CA ILE A 163 13.15 -5.85 -9.31
C ILE A 163 13.76 -5.24 -8.05
N LEU A 164 13.74 -3.91 -7.92
CA LEU A 164 14.18 -3.25 -6.68
C LEU A 164 13.33 -3.66 -5.48
N LYS A 165 12.00 -3.73 -5.62
CA LYS A 165 11.11 -4.21 -4.54
C LYS A 165 11.33 -5.69 -4.19
N LEU A 166 11.59 -6.53 -5.19
CA LEU A 166 11.94 -7.94 -4.96
C LEU A 166 13.26 -8.04 -4.18
N ALA A 167 14.26 -7.24 -4.54
CA ALA A 167 15.53 -7.18 -3.83
C ALA A 167 15.39 -6.66 -2.39
N GLU A 168 14.58 -5.63 -2.17
CA GLU A 168 14.24 -5.11 -0.84
C GLU A 168 13.56 -6.19 0.02
N ASN A 169 12.57 -6.88 -0.53
CA ASN A 169 11.87 -7.96 0.16
C ASN A 169 12.79 -9.15 0.52
N VAL A 170 13.74 -9.50 -0.35
CA VAL A 170 14.76 -10.52 -0.04
C VAL A 170 15.69 -10.03 1.07
N THR A 171 16.10 -8.76 1.02
CA THR A 171 16.98 -8.15 2.03
C THR A 171 16.30 -8.14 3.41
N ASP A 172 15.02 -7.82 3.47
CA ASP A 172 14.27 -7.78 4.72
C ASP A 172 14.03 -9.18 5.31
N GLN A 173 13.78 -10.19 4.46
CA GLN A 173 13.77 -11.59 4.89
C GLN A 173 15.12 -12.01 5.46
N GLN A 174 16.22 -11.71 4.77
CA GLN A 174 17.57 -12.01 5.26
C GLN A 174 17.86 -11.35 6.62
N LYS A 175 17.44 -10.11 6.84
CA LYS A 175 17.58 -9.45 8.16
C LYS A 175 16.80 -10.19 9.24
N ASN A 176 15.57 -10.61 8.94
CA ASN A 176 14.76 -11.35 9.90
C ASN A 176 15.37 -12.71 10.23
N ASP A 177 15.87 -13.42 9.22
CA ASP A 177 16.55 -14.70 9.38
C ASP A 177 17.81 -14.53 10.26
N ILE A 178 18.65 -13.54 9.97
CA ILE A 178 19.83 -13.19 10.77
C ILE A 178 19.46 -12.86 12.22
N ASN A 179 18.42 -12.05 12.44
CA ASN A 179 18.02 -11.64 13.78
C ASN A 179 17.38 -12.77 14.61
N SER A 180 16.84 -13.78 13.95
CA SER A 180 16.21 -14.95 14.59
C SER A 180 17.16 -16.13 14.78
N ALA A 181 18.34 -16.09 14.16
CA ALA A 181 19.34 -17.13 14.23
C ALA A 181 19.96 -17.25 15.64
N PRO A 182 20.07 -18.48 16.21
CA PRO A 182 20.74 -18.68 17.49
C PRO A 182 22.27 -18.57 17.36
N PHE A 183 22.82 -18.96 16.21
CA PHE A 183 24.25 -18.92 15.91
C PHE A 183 24.46 -18.47 14.46
N ILE A 184 25.54 -17.72 14.25
CA ILE A 184 25.94 -17.23 12.92
C ILE A 184 27.43 -17.47 12.77
N SER A 185 27.84 -17.97 11.61
CA SER A 185 29.23 -18.06 11.19
C SER A 185 29.52 -17.01 10.12
N LEU A 186 30.72 -16.43 10.15
CA LEU A 186 31.17 -15.42 9.21
C LEU A 186 32.52 -15.84 8.61
N CYS A 187 32.58 -15.94 7.28
CA CYS A 187 33.80 -16.21 6.54
C CYS A 187 34.22 -14.94 5.79
N LEU A 188 35.47 -14.52 5.98
CA LEU A 188 36.06 -13.35 5.33
C LEU A 188 37.20 -13.83 4.43
N ASP A 189 37.10 -13.56 3.13
CA ASP A 189 38.12 -13.92 2.15
C ASP A 189 38.56 -12.68 1.36
N GLU A 190 39.84 -12.31 1.46
CA GLU A 190 40.41 -11.16 0.77
C GLU A 190 41.25 -11.63 -0.42
N SER A 191 40.92 -11.11 -1.61
CA SER A 191 41.66 -11.36 -2.85
C SER A 191 42.09 -10.05 -3.50
N ILE A 192 43.15 -10.07 -4.28
CA ILE A 192 43.62 -8.90 -5.03
C ILE A 192 43.35 -9.17 -6.51
N ASP A 193 42.59 -8.29 -7.16
CA ASP A 193 42.29 -8.43 -8.58
C ASP A 193 43.49 -8.04 -9.48
N ILE A 194 43.39 -8.31 -10.78
CA ILE A 194 44.45 -8.02 -11.77
C ILE A 194 44.80 -6.52 -11.85
N THR A 195 43.93 -5.64 -11.35
CA THR A 195 44.16 -4.19 -11.26
C THR A 195 44.81 -3.76 -9.96
N LYS A 196 45.25 -4.73 -9.12
CA LYS A 196 45.77 -4.53 -7.76
C LYS A 196 44.75 -3.94 -6.78
N SER A 197 43.46 -4.08 -7.06
CA SER A 197 42.42 -3.68 -6.12
C SER A 197 42.10 -4.85 -5.20
N ALA A 198 42.23 -4.63 -3.88
CA ALA A 198 41.79 -5.60 -2.89
C ALA A 198 40.25 -5.69 -2.87
N ARG A 199 39.72 -6.92 -2.82
CA ARG A 199 38.29 -7.23 -2.71
C ARG A 199 38.07 -8.21 -1.56
N LEU A 200 37.20 -7.83 -0.64
CA LEU A 200 36.78 -8.67 0.49
C LEU A 200 35.43 -9.32 0.18
N ALA A 201 35.39 -10.64 0.16
CA ALA A 201 34.17 -11.43 0.17
C ALA A 201 33.77 -11.72 1.61
N VAL A 202 32.51 -11.44 1.94
CA VAL A 202 31.92 -11.72 3.26
C VAL A 202 30.81 -12.73 3.05
N LEU A 203 31.00 -13.96 3.53
CA LEU A 203 29.98 -15.00 3.52
C LEU A 203 29.42 -15.18 4.92
N LEU A 204 28.09 -15.10 5.03
CA LEU A 204 27.37 -15.30 6.27
C LEU A 204 26.62 -16.64 6.16
N ASP A 205 26.82 -17.49 7.16
CA ASP A 205 26.17 -18.79 7.26
C ASP A 205 25.33 -18.83 8.55
N ILE A 206 24.06 -19.21 8.41
CA ILE A 206 23.08 -19.27 9.51
C ILE A 206 22.99 -20.74 9.94
N VAL A 207 23.32 -21.01 11.21
CA VAL A 207 23.43 -22.38 11.76
C VAL A 207 22.23 -22.75 12.62
#